data_AF-A0A960AZH2-F1
#
_entry.id   AF-A0A960AZH2-F1
#
_cell.length_a   1.000
_cell.length_b   1.000
_cell.length_c   1.000
_cell.angle_alpha   90.00
_cell.angle_beta   90.00
_cell.angle_gamma   90.00
#
_symmetry.space_group_name_H-M   'P 1'
#
loop_
_entity.id
_entity.type
_entity.pdbx_description
1 polymer ?
#
loop_
_entity_poly.entity_id
_entity_poly.type
_entity_poly.pdbx_seq_one_letter_code
_entity_poly.pdbx_strand_id
1 'polypeptide(L)'
;MYGAVRDQLRAALDEIEAAGLTKHERELTSPQSSHIRVASGAAGGAEALNFCANNYLGLADHPDIKAAAAAALDQWGFGMASVRFICGTQDLHKELESAISAFLGTEDTILFSSCFDA
;
A
#
# COMPACT_ATOMS: atom_id res chain seq x y z
N MET A 1 27.84 0.33 24.05
CA MET A 1 27.29 -0.72 23.16
C MET A 1 26.62 -0.13 21.91
N TYR A 2 25.76 0.89 22.03
CA TYR A 2 25.08 1.50 20.86
C TYR A 2 25.95 2.40 19.97
N GLY A 3 27.13 2.83 20.43
CA GLY A 3 28.02 3.72 19.66
C GLY A 3 28.54 3.09 18.37
N ALA A 4 29.04 1.86 18.43
CA ALA A 4 29.59 1.17 17.27
C ALA A 4 28.55 0.96 16.15
N VAL A 5 27.34 0.53 16.50
CA VAL A 5 26.24 0.36 15.54
C VAL A 5 25.84 1.71 14.93
N ARG A 6 25.72 2.76 15.75
CA ARG A 6 25.39 4.11 15.26
C ARG A 6 26.43 4.61 14.26
N ASP A 7 27.72 4.41 14.57
CA ASP A 7 28.81 4.90 13.73
C ASP A 7 28.90 4.10 12.42
N GLN A 8 28.65 2.78 12.45
CA GLN A 8 28.49 1.96 11.25
C GLN A 8 27.31 2.41 10.38
N LEU A 9 26.14 2.68 10.98
CA LEU A 9 24.97 3.17 10.25
C LEU A 9 25.22 4.54 9.61
N ARG A 10 25.92 5.44 10.30
CA ARG A 10 26.32 6.74 9.74
C ARG A 10 27.25 6.59 8.55
N ALA A 11 28.29 5.78 8.67
CA ALA A 11 29.21 5.52 7.56
C ALA A 11 28.47 4.96 6.34
N ALA A 12 27.55 4.01 6.54
CA ALA A 12 26.74 3.45 5.46
C ALA A 12 25.82 4.50 4.80
N LEU A 13 25.22 5.40 5.58
CA LEU A 13 24.41 6.50 5.04
C LEU A 13 25.28 7.49 4.25
N ASP A 14 26.47 7.84 4.75
CA ASP A 14 27.41 8.72 4.06
C ASP A 14 27.88 8.11 2.73
N GLU A 15 28.09 6.78 2.68
CA GLU A 15 28.41 6.05 1.45
C GLU A 15 27.25 6.07 0.43
N ILE A 16 26.01 5.87 0.89
CA ILE A 16 24.80 5.94 0.03
C ILE A 16 24.65 7.35 -0.55
N GLU A 17 24.87 8.38 0.27
CA GLU A 17 24.80 9.78 -0.14
C GLU A 17 25.90 10.11 -1.15
N ALA A 18 27.16 9.74 -0.87
CA ALA A 18 28.29 9.95 -1.77
C ALA A 18 28.12 9.22 -3.11
N ALA A 19 27.41 8.09 -3.12
CA ALA A 19 27.08 7.35 -4.33
C ALA A 19 25.86 7.92 -5.10
N GLY A 20 25.15 8.92 -4.55
CA GLY A 20 23.93 9.46 -5.15
C GLY A 20 22.76 8.46 -5.15
N LEU A 21 22.79 7.47 -4.25
CA LEU A 21 21.77 6.41 -4.14
C LEU A 21 20.68 6.76 -3.12
N THR A 22 20.81 7.90 -2.44
CA THR A 22 19.78 8.40 -1.52
C THR A 22 18.47 8.63 -2.27
N LYS A 23 17.41 8.02 -1.75
CA LYS A 23 16.06 8.19 -2.27
C LYS A 23 15.33 9.22 -1.43
N HIS A 24 14.89 10.29 -2.07
CA HIS A 24 14.03 11.29 -1.44
C HIS A 24 12.59 11.03 -1.81
N GLU A 25 11.73 10.97 -0.80
CA GLU A 25 10.30 10.86 -1.00
C GLU A 25 9.73 12.18 -1.49
N ARG A 26 8.73 12.10 -2.38
CA ARG A 26 7.95 13.24 -2.84
C ARG A 26 6.51 13.02 -2.40
N GLU A 27 6.05 13.86 -1.49
CA GLU A 27 4.71 13.72 -0.91
C GLU A 27 3.62 14.01 -1.94
N LEU A 28 2.64 13.12 -2.02
CA LEU A 28 1.41 13.34 -2.80
C LEU A 28 0.35 13.99 -1.91
N THR A 29 -0.30 15.02 -2.43
CA THR A 29 -1.34 15.83 -1.73
C THR A 29 -2.70 15.71 -2.42
N SER A 30 -2.87 14.69 -3.25
CA SER A 30 -4.11 14.31 -3.93
C SER A 30 -4.30 12.78 -3.87
N PRO A 31 -5.52 12.26 -4.11
CA PRO A 31 -5.70 10.85 -4.40
C PRO A 31 -4.84 10.38 -5.57
N GLN A 32 -4.64 9.06 -5.66
CA GLN A 32 -3.88 8.44 -6.75
C GLN A 32 -4.67 8.51 -8.07
N SER A 33 -4.07 9.08 -9.11
CA SER A 33 -4.69 9.26 -10.43
C SER A 33 -3.61 9.49 -11.50
N SER A 34 -4.02 9.58 -12.77
CA SER A 34 -3.14 10.07 -13.84
C SER A 34 -2.75 11.54 -13.65
N HIS A 35 -3.55 12.33 -12.93
CA HIS A 35 -3.26 13.71 -12.55
C HIS A 35 -3.11 13.79 -11.03
N ILE A 36 -1.92 14.13 -10.57
CA ILE A 36 -1.59 14.17 -9.14
C ILE A 36 -1.04 15.54 -8.74
N ARG A 37 -1.10 15.83 -7.44
CA ARG A 37 -0.43 16.99 -6.84
C ARG A 37 0.71 16.55 -5.96
N VAL A 38 1.92 17.01 -6.27
CA VAL A 38 3.14 16.74 -5.50
C VAL A 38 3.45 17.97 -4.65
N ALA A 39 3.78 17.78 -3.38
CA ALA A 39 4.22 18.89 -2.52
C ALA A 39 5.45 19.58 -3.13
N SER A 40 5.45 20.92 -3.19
CA SER A 40 6.56 21.70 -3.73
C SER A 40 6.91 22.87 -2.80
N GLY A 41 7.77 22.58 -1.80
CA GLY A 41 8.33 23.58 -0.87
C GLY A 41 7.32 24.60 -0.33
N ALA A 42 7.77 25.85 -0.15
CA ALA A 42 6.95 26.95 0.36
C ALA A 42 5.95 27.55 -0.66
N ALA A 43 5.91 27.06 -1.90
CA ALA A 43 5.21 27.69 -3.02
C ALA A 43 3.90 26.99 -3.43
N GLY A 44 3.39 26.05 -2.63
CA GLY A 44 2.20 25.27 -2.96
C GLY A 44 2.53 24.05 -3.82
N GLY A 45 1.66 23.03 -3.81
CA GLY A 45 1.89 21.79 -4.56
C GLY A 45 1.86 22.00 -6.09
N ALA A 46 2.67 21.25 -6.82
CA ALA A 46 2.71 21.24 -8.28
C ALA A 46 1.84 20.12 -8.85
N GLU A 47 1.08 20.40 -9.90
CA GLU A 47 0.34 19.38 -10.65
C GLU A 47 1.29 18.63 -11.60
N ALA A 48 1.13 17.31 -11.68
CA ALA A 48 1.94 16.45 -12.53
C ALA A 48 1.14 15.27 -13.08
N LEU A 49 1.59 14.74 -14.22
CA LEU A 49 1.14 13.46 -14.74
C LEU A 49 1.89 12.31 -14.07
N ASN A 50 1.16 11.33 -13.54
CA ASN A 50 1.77 10.17 -12.89
C ASN A 50 1.96 9.00 -13.86
N PHE A 51 3.21 8.77 -14.28
CA PHE A 51 3.61 7.65 -15.15
C PHE A 51 4.42 6.57 -14.42
N CYS A 52 4.49 6.60 -13.10
CA CYS A 52 5.26 5.65 -12.30
C CYS A 52 4.44 4.99 -11.18
N ALA A 53 3.13 4.83 -11.37
CA ALA A 53 2.26 4.12 -10.46
C ALA A 53 1.96 2.69 -10.93
N ASN A 54 1.69 1.80 -9.98
CA ASN A 54 1.16 0.45 -10.23
C ASN A 54 -0.38 0.46 -10.41
N ASN A 55 -1.00 1.63 -10.64
CA ASN A 55 -2.44 1.79 -10.79
C ASN A 55 -2.89 1.55 -12.24
N TYR A 56 -2.58 0.36 -12.77
CA TYR A 56 -2.70 0.05 -14.21
C TYR A 56 -4.10 0.28 -14.79
N LEU A 57 -5.14 -0.06 -14.03
CA LEU A 57 -6.54 0.04 -14.45
C LEU A 57 -7.24 1.30 -13.91
N GLY A 58 -6.52 2.20 -13.23
CA GLY A 58 -7.11 3.42 -12.68
C GLY A 58 -8.04 3.19 -11.48
N LEU A 59 -7.94 2.05 -10.79
CA LEU A 59 -8.87 1.64 -9.74
C LEU A 59 -8.57 2.24 -8.36
N ALA A 60 -7.39 2.80 -8.13
CA ALA A 60 -6.94 3.26 -6.80
C ALA A 60 -7.84 4.34 -6.13
N ASP A 61 -8.60 5.13 -6.90
CA ASP A 61 -9.58 6.12 -6.38
C ASP A 61 -10.98 5.93 -6.98
N HIS A 62 -11.29 4.72 -7.49
CA HIS A 62 -12.55 4.44 -8.17
C HIS A 62 -13.76 4.60 -7.23
N PRO A 63 -14.84 5.30 -7.65
CA PRO A 63 -16.00 5.57 -6.79
C PRO A 63 -16.64 4.30 -6.22
N ASP A 64 -16.80 3.26 -7.03
CA ASP A 64 -17.43 2.01 -6.60
C ASP A 64 -16.58 1.26 -5.55
N ILE A 65 -15.25 1.31 -5.65
CA ILE A 65 -14.35 0.68 -4.68
C ILE A 65 -14.40 1.44 -3.35
N LYS A 66 -14.43 2.78 -3.39
CA LYS A 66 -14.59 3.60 -2.19
C LYS A 66 -15.92 3.33 -1.50
N ALA A 67 -17.01 3.22 -2.27
CA ALA A 67 -18.33 2.93 -1.74
C ALA A 67 -18.38 1.54 -1.07
N ALA A 68 -17.80 0.52 -1.71
CA ALA A 68 -17.70 -0.83 -1.15
C ALA A 68 -16.87 -0.85 0.15
N ALA A 69 -15.74 -0.14 0.19
CA ALA A 69 -14.90 -0.03 1.38
C ALA A 69 -15.63 0.66 2.53
N ALA A 70 -16.34 1.76 2.28
CA ALA A 70 -17.12 2.47 3.30
C ALA A 70 -18.23 1.58 3.89
N ALA A 71 -18.98 0.88 3.03
CA ALA A 71 -20.03 -0.05 3.48
C ALA A 71 -19.44 -1.21 4.30
N ALA A 72 -18.28 -1.72 3.91
CA ALA A 72 -17.61 -2.79 4.65
C ALA A 72 -17.17 -2.34 6.05
N LEU A 73 -16.68 -1.10 6.20
CA LEU A 73 -16.32 -0.55 7.51
C LEU A 73 -17.53 -0.47 8.45
N ASP A 74 -18.68 -0.02 7.94
CA ASP A 74 -19.92 0.07 8.73
C ASP A 74 -20.46 -1.31 9.12
N GLN A 75 -20.37 -2.30 8.21
CA GLN A 75 -20.92 -3.63 8.42
C GLN A 75 -20.01 -4.56 9.24
N TRP A 76 -18.70 -4.53 8.98
CA TRP A 76 -17.74 -5.53 9.49
C TRP A 76 -16.75 -4.96 10.51
N GLY A 77 -16.73 -3.65 10.69
CA GLY A 77 -15.78 -2.95 11.55
C GLY A 77 -14.44 -2.64 10.88
N PHE A 78 -13.55 -1.97 11.62
CA PHE A 78 -12.29 -1.46 11.07
C PHE A 78 -11.22 -2.53 10.83
N GLY A 79 -11.17 -3.58 11.67
CA GLY A 79 -10.15 -4.62 11.54
C GLY A 79 -10.35 -5.76 12.53
N MET A 80 -9.65 -6.86 12.28
CA MET A 80 -9.89 -8.13 12.99
C MET A 80 -9.15 -8.27 14.32
N ALA A 81 -8.03 -7.55 14.51
CA ALA A 81 -7.16 -7.67 15.68
C ALA A 81 -6.77 -9.13 16.06
N SER A 82 -6.76 -10.04 15.09
CA SER A 82 -6.55 -11.48 15.29
C SER A 82 -6.14 -12.18 14.00
N VAL A 83 -5.51 -13.34 14.12
CA VAL A 83 -5.16 -14.21 12.99
C VAL A 83 -6.33 -15.10 12.57
N ARG A 84 -6.29 -15.61 11.34
CA ARG A 84 -7.38 -16.36 10.70
C ARG A 84 -7.99 -17.48 11.55
N PHE A 85 -7.17 -18.33 12.16
CA PHE A 85 -7.66 -19.52 12.87
C PHE A 85 -8.23 -19.25 14.27
N ILE A 86 -7.97 -18.08 14.87
CA ILE A 86 -8.45 -17.75 16.22
C ILE A 86 -9.81 -17.07 16.13
N CYS A 87 -9.82 -15.83 15.64
CA CYS A 87 -11.06 -15.07 15.42
C CYS A 87 -10.90 -14.02 14.30
N GLY A 88 -9.96 -14.23 13.39
CA GLY A 88 -9.65 -13.31 12.28
C GLY A 88 -10.33 -13.65 10.96
N THR A 89 -11.23 -14.63 10.90
CA THR A 89 -11.93 -15.00 9.66
C THR A 89 -13.39 -14.54 9.71
N GLN A 90 -13.74 -13.60 8.83
CA GLN A 90 -15.12 -13.23 8.52
C GLN A 90 -15.57 -13.89 7.22
N ASP A 91 -16.88 -13.95 6.97
CA ASP A 91 -17.46 -14.47 5.72
C ASP A 91 -16.86 -13.76 4.49
N LEU A 92 -16.63 -12.45 4.59
CA LEU A 92 -16.00 -11.63 3.55
C LEU A 92 -14.62 -12.17 3.09
N HIS A 93 -13.85 -12.80 3.99
CA HIS A 93 -12.57 -13.41 3.63
C HIS A 93 -12.78 -14.66 2.76
N LYS A 94 -13.75 -15.50 3.10
CA LYS A 94 -14.06 -16.73 2.35
C LYS A 94 -14.71 -16.41 1.00
N GLU A 95 -15.54 -15.36 0.95
CA GLU A 95 -16.10 -14.85 -0.30
C GLU A 95 -15.00 -14.36 -1.25
N LEU A 96 -14.03 -13.59 -0.74
CA LEU A 96 -12.90 -13.13 -1.55
C LEU A 96 -12.03 -14.28 -2.07
N GLU A 97 -11.70 -15.26 -1.21
CA GLU A 97 -10.95 -16.47 -1.62
C GLU A 97 -11.69 -17.25 -2.73
N SER A 98 -13.00 -17.40 -2.59
CA SER A 98 -13.83 -18.08 -3.60
C SER A 98 -13.87 -17.30 -4.93
N ALA A 99 -14.01 -15.97 -4.85
CA ALA A 99 -14.04 -15.10 -6.02
C ALA A 99 -12.70 -15.10 -6.78
N ILE A 100 -11.58 -15.10 -6.06
CA ILE A 100 -10.24 -15.19 -6.67
C ILE A 100 -10.06 -16.55 -7.35
N SER A 101 -10.46 -17.64 -6.70
CA SER A 101 -10.37 -18.99 -7.28
C SER A 101 -11.19 -19.11 -8.56
N ALA A 102 -12.40 -18.56 -8.57
CA ALA A 102 -13.25 -18.50 -9.77
C ALA A 102 -12.64 -17.64 -10.89
N PHE A 103 -12.02 -16.51 -10.54
CA PHE A 103 -11.36 -15.62 -11.50
C PHE A 103 -10.13 -16.25 -12.15
N LEU A 104 -9.30 -16.95 -11.36
CA LEU A 104 -8.05 -17.57 -11.83
C LEU A 104 -8.24 -18.99 -12.38
N GLY A 105 -9.38 -19.63 -12.13
CA GLY A 105 -9.62 -21.02 -12.50
C GLY A 105 -8.86 -22.03 -11.65
N THR A 106 -8.66 -21.74 -10.36
CA THR A 106 -7.99 -22.63 -9.39
C THR A 106 -8.99 -23.33 -8.47
N GLU A 107 -8.53 -24.36 -7.75
CA GLU A 107 -9.40 -25.12 -6.84
C GLU A 107 -9.77 -24.34 -5.57
N ASP A 108 -8.83 -23.59 -4.99
CA ASP A 108 -9.04 -22.74 -3.80
C ASP A 108 -7.99 -21.61 -3.75
N THR A 109 -8.15 -20.68 -2.81
CA THR A 109 -7.26 -19.53 -2.57
C THR A 109 -7.08 -19.29 -1.07
N ILE A 110 -5.87 -18.84 -0.69
CA ILE A 110 -5.56 -18.38 0.67
C ILE A 110 -5.11 -16.92 0.65
N LEU A 111 -5.63 -16.11 1.58
CA LEU A 111 -5.25 -14.70 1.72
C LEU A 111 -4.02 -14.50 2.61
N PHE A 112 -3.14 -13.61 2.17
CA PHE A 112 -2.03 -13.02 2.94
C PHE A 112 -2.17 -11.48 2.94
N SER A 113 -1.48 -10.80 3.86
CA SER A 113 -1.50 -9.32 3.97
C SER A 113 -0.90 -8.61 2.76
N SER A 114 0.05 -9.26 2.08
CA SER A 114 0.70 -8.75 0.88
C SER A 114 1.23 -9.91 0.04
N CYS A 115 1.49 -9.67 -1.26
CA CYS A 115 2.14 -10.67 -2.12
C CYS A 115 3.61 -10.91 -1.74
N PHE A 116 4.21 -10.09 -0.87
CA PHE A 116 5.54 -10.36 -0.33
C PHE A 116 5.52 -11.51 0.69
N ASP A 117 4.39 -11.68 1.41
CA ASP A 117 4.21 -12.71 2.44
C ASP A 117 3.66 -14.04 1.89
N ALA A 118 2.99 -14.01 0.73
CA ALA A 118 2.31 -15.16 0.11
C ALA A 118 3.29 -16.13 -0.54
#